data_AF-A0A963X111-F1
#
_entry.id   AF-A0A963X111-F1
#
_cell.length_a   1.000
_cell.length_b   1.000
_cell.length_c   1.000
_cell.angle_alpha   90.00
_cell.angle_beta   90.00
_cell.angle_gamma   90.00
#
_symmetry.space_group_name_H-M   'P 1'
#
loop_
_entity.id
_entity.type
_entity.pdbx_description
1 polymer ?
#
loop_
_entity_poly.entity_id
_entity_poly.type
_entity_poly.pdbx_seq_one_letter_code
_entity_poly.pdbx_strand_id
1 'polypeptide(L)'
;HQRMMRAARKKTRRRRRNSAHMAAIFDLEDIPKLPLYAQAFLATRMARRAIYHLPAEYLESERRALLETCDALDAFCAIGGASMKKMRPIYDRVNARRGGAAGEAAEALYWAVDAAASAEAANDFPVDQTCIRDVQNAFAAASRADGLSPLQVRTLVAGDFDQLRFACREAGIGFYDALGSQVMGRMAPVWPPDDR
;
A
#
# COMPACT_ATOMS: atom_id res chain seq x y z
N HIS A 1 -42.25 -23.19 -27.37
CA HIS A 1 -41.91 -21.87 -26.80
C HIS A 1 -41.15 -21.96 -25.45
N GLN A 2 -41.61 -22.72 -24.45
CA GLN A 2 -40.95 -22.82 -23.13
C GLN A 2 -39.52 -23.41 -23.10
N ARG A 3 -39.15 -24.30 -24.04
CA ARG A 3 -37.78 -24.85 -24.15
C ARG A 3 -36.73 -23.81 -24.59
N MET A 4 -37.08 -22.86 -25.45
CA MET A 4 -36.17 -21.79 -25.87
C MET A 4 -35.87 -20.80 -24.72
N MET A 5 -36.85 -20.51 -23.88
CA MET A 5 -36.68 -19.64 -22.69
C MET A 5 -35.69 -20.23 -21.66
N ARG A 6 -35.67 -21.56 -21.48
CA ARG A 6 -34.73 -22.24 -20.57
C ARG A 6 -33.29 -22.27 -21.12
N ALA A 7 -33.12 -22.42 -22.43
CA ALA A 7 -31.82 -22.38 -23.08
C ALA A 7 -31.19 -20.97 -23.02
N ALA A 8 -32.01 -19.93 -23.26
CA ALA A 8 -31.59 -18.55 -23.12
C ALA A 8 -31.13 -18.22 -21.68
N ARG A 9 -31.91 -18.61 -20.66
CA ARG A 9 -31.54 -18.41 -19.24
C ARG A 9 -30.26 -19.13 -18.83
N LYS A 10 -30.00 -20.35 -19.32
CA LYS A 10 -28.72 -21.05 -19.08
C LYS A 10 -27.54 -20.36 -19.76
N LYS A 11 -27.72 -19.84 -20.99
CA LYS A 11 -26.68 -19.13 -21.74
C LYS A 11 -26.33 -17.78 -21.09
N THR A 12 -27.32 -17.06 -20.55
CA THR A 12 -27.11 -15.81 -19.81
C THR A 12 -26.45 -16.03 -18.44
N ARG A 13 -26.80 -17.11 -17.72
CA ARG A 13 -26.09 -17.50 -16.47
C ARG A 13 -24.65 -17.93 -16.75
N ARG A 14 -24.38 -18.65 -17.84
CA ARG A 14 -23.03 -19.07 -18.23
C ARG A 14 -22.17 -17.88 -18.69
N ARG A 15 -22.75 -16.88 -19.37
CA ARG A 15 -22.07 -15.61 -19.69
C ARG A 15 -21.74 -14.81 -18.44
N ARG A 16 -22.65 -14.67 -17.47
CA ARG A 16 -22.36 -13.99 -16.19
C ARG A 16 -21.28 -14.70 -15.38
N ARG A 17 -21.23 -16.03 -15.42
CA ARG A 17 -20.20 -16.83 -14.73
C ARG A 17 -18.83 -16.77 -15.44
N ASN A 18 -18.82 -16.58 -16.76
CA ASN A 18 -17.58 -16.38 -17.52
C ASN A 18 -17.07 -14.93 -17.46
N SER A 19 -17.94 -13.93 -17.26
CA SER A 19 -17.53 -12.55 -16.96
C SER A 19 -17.01 -12.38 -15.53
N ALA A 20 -17.34 -13.30 -14.62
CA ALA A 20 -16.75 -13.38 -13.28
C ALA A 20 -15.34 -14.01 -13.27
N HIS A 21 -14.83 -14.42 -14.45
CA HIS A 21 -13.49 -14.97 -14.62
C HIS A 21 -12.54 -14.07 -15.41
N MET A 22 -12.94 -12.83 -15.73
CA MET A 22 -11.92 -11.80 -15.84
C MET A 22 -11.46 -11.52 -14.41
N ALA A 23 -10.24 -11.97 -14.07
CA ALA A 23 -9.61 -11.68 -12.80
C ALA A 23 -9.88 -10.21 -12.47
N ALA A 24 -10.58 -9.96 -11.37
CA ALA A 24 -10.87 -8.61 -10.95
C ALA A 24 -9.51 -7.90 -10.83
N ILE A 25 -9.32 -6.88 -11.66
CA ILE A 25 -8.30 -5.89 -11.42
C ILE A 25 -8.62 -5.36 -10.03
N PHE A 26 -7.70 -5.55 -9.08
CA PHE A 26 -7.76 -5.07 -7.70
C PHE A 26 -8.59 -3.79 -7.55
N ASP A 27 -9.55 -3.81 -6.63
CA ASP A 27 -10.31 -2.62 -6.26
C ASP A 27 -9.77 -2.05 -4.93
N LEU A 28 -9.82 -0.74 -4.75
CA LEU A 28 -9.46 -0.10 -3.48
C LEU A 28 -10.37 -0.59 -2.33
N GLU A 29 -11.56 -1.09 -2.65
CA GLU A 29 -12.46 -1.77 -1.71
C GLU A 29 -11.89 -3.09 -1.15
N ASP A 30 -10.82 -3.63 -1.77
CA ASP A 30 -10.15 -4.85 -1.30
C ASP A 30 -9.13 -4.59 -0.20
N ILE A 31 -8.67 -3.34 0.00
CA ILE A 31 -7.68 -2.95 1.02
C ILE A 31 -8.02 -3.51 2.42
N PRO A 32 -9.27 -3.43 2.93
CA PRO A 32 -9.62 -3.93 4.26
C PRO A 32 -9.45 -5.45 4.44
N LYS A 33 -9.19 -6.21 3.37
CA LYS A 33 -8.93 -7.66 3.43
C LYS A 33 -7.50 -7.99 3.87
N LEU A 34 -6.63 -7.00 3.98
CA LEU A 34 -5.29 -7.14 4.52
C LEU A 34 -5.25 -6.79 6.02
N PRO A 35 -4.32 -7.36 6.81
CA PRO A 35 -3.97 -6.84 8.13
C PRO A 35 -3.62 -5.34 8.09
N LEU A 36 -3.89 -4.59 9.16
CA LEU A 36 -3.67 -3.13 9.19
C LEU A 36 -2.22 -2.76 8.88
N TYR A 37 -1.25 -3.44 9.49
CA TYR A 37 0.16 -3.22 9.18
C TYR A 37 0.53 -3.61 7.75
N ALA A 38 -0.17 -4.57 7.13
CA ALA A 38 -0.02 -4.88 5.72
C ALA A 38 -0.59 -3.77 4.82
N GLN A 39 -1.69 -3.13 5.21
CA GLN A 39 -2.26 -1.98 4.50
C GLN A 39 -1.30 -0.78 4.54
N ALA A 40 -0.77 -0.45 5.71
CA ALA A 40 0.22 0.63 5.87
C ALA A 40 1.53 0.34 5.12
N PHE A 41 2.01 -0.90 5.16
CA PHE A 41 3.18 -1.33 4.40
C PHE A 41 2.94 -1.23 2.88
N LEU A 42 1.75 -1.58 2.39
CA LEU A 42 1.37 -1.38 0.99
C LEU A 42 1.43 0.11 0.57
N ALA A 43 0.97 1.02 1.43
CA ALA A 43 1.11 2.46 1.20
C ALA A 43 2.58 2.91 1.15
N THR A 44 3.40 2.41 2.07
CA THR A 44 4.85 2.70 2.12
C THR A 44 5.55 2.28 0.84
N ARG A 45 5.18 1.10 0.29
CA ARG A 45 5.70 0.61 -0.99
C ARG A 45 5.31 1.48 -2.17
N MET A 46 4.12 2.09 -2.18
CA MET A 46 3.77 3.07 -3.22
C MET A 46 4.53 4.38 -3.06
N ALA A 47 4.63 4.89 -1.83
CA ALA A 47 5.41 6.10 -1.55
C ALA A 47 6.86 5.94 -2.01
N ARG A 48 7.49 4.79 -1.71
CA ARG A 48 8.84 4.46 -2.16
C ARG A 48 8.99 4.51 -3.68
N ARG A 49 8.02 3.96 -4.44
CA ARG A 49 8.02 4.06 -5.91
C ARG A 49 7.94 5.51 -6.38
N ALA A 50 7.03 6.30 -5.80
CA ALA A 50 6.93 7.72 -6.13
C ALA A 50 8.25 8.48 -5.86
N ILE A 51 8.96 8.15 -4.78
CA ILE A 51 10.27 8.74 -4.45
C ILE A 51 11.34 8.36 -5.48
N TYR A 52 11.35 7.13 -5.97
CA TYR A 52 12.28 6.74 -7.04
C TYR A 52 12.01 7.44 -8.37
N HIS A 53 10.76 7.87 -8.61
CA HIS A 53 10.39 8.65 -9.79
C HIS A 53 10.65 10.15 -9.68
N LEU A 54 11.11 10.66 -8.53
CA LEU A 54 11.51 12.06 -8.40
C LEU A 54 12.57 12.42 -9.45
N PRO A 55 12.51 13.63 -10.04
CA PRO A 55 13.36 14.04 -11.14
C PRO A 55 14.85 13.93 -10.80
N ALA A 56 15.70 13.76 -11.81
CA ALA A 56 17.14 13.51 -11.61
C ALA A 56 17.84 14.70 -10.92
N GLU A 57 17.30 15.90 -11.06
CA GLU A 57 17.77 17.14 -10.44
C GLU A 57 17.41 17.22 -8.94
N TYR A 58 16.53 16.34 -8.44
CA TYR A 58 16.20 16.27 -7.02
C TYR A 58 17.41 15.80 -6.22
N LEU A 59 17.71 16.51 -5.12
CA LEU A 59 18.94 16.31 -4.37
C LEU A 59 19.02 14.88 -3.80
N GLU A 60 20.09 14.16 -4.17
CA GLU A 60 20.24 12.74 -3.83
C GLU A 60 20.26 12.47 -2.32
N SER A 61 20.83 13.39 -1.53
CA SER A 61 20.79 13.27 -0.06
C SER A 61 19.37 13.39 0.50
N GLU A 62 18.50 14.18 -0.11
CA GLU A 62 17.10 14.28 0.29
C GLU A 62 16.29 13.08 -0.17
N ARG A 63 16.55 12.57 -1.38
CA ARG A 63 15.97 11.32 -1.89
C ARG A 63 16.29 10.17 -0.93
N ARG A 64 17.57 10.03 -0.56
CA ARG A 64 18.02 9.03 0.41
C ARG A 64 17.30 9.17 1.75
N ALA A 65 17.16 10.38 2.27
CA ALA A 65 16.45 10.60 3.53
C ALA A 65 14.97 10.17 3.47
N LEU A 66 14.30 10.36 2.33
CA LEU A 66 12.93 9.87 2.12
C LEU A 66 12.90 8.34 2.06
N LEU A 67 13.83 7.71 1.35
CA LEU A 67 13.93 6.25 1.27
C LEU A 67 14.27 5.59 2.63
N GLU A 68 15.18 6.18 3.41
CA GLU A 68 15.47 5.75 4.79
C GLU A 68 14.23 5.88 5.69
N THR A 69 13.35 6.84 5.40
CA THR A 69 12.09 6.98 6.10
C THR A 69 11.11 5.86 5.71
N CYS A 70 11.09 5.43 4.45
CA CYS A 70 10.38 4.22 4.05
C CYS A 70 10.97 2.98 4.76
N ASP A 71 12.29 2.84 4.86
CA ASP A 71 12.93 1.71 5.56
C ASP A 71 12.52 1.66 7.04
N ALA A 72 12.49 2.81 7.71
CA ALA A 72 12.05 2.91 9.10
C ALA A 72 10.57 2.54 9.27
N LEU A 73 9.72 2.93 8.32
CA LEU A 73 8.28 2.64 8.32
C LEU A 73 7.99 1.16 8.01
N ASP A 74 8.74 0.58 7.08
CA ASP A 74 8.71 -0.86 6.77
C ASP A 74 9.10 -1.68 8.00
N ALA A 75 10.16 -1.27 8.71
CA ALA A 75 10.58 -1.88 9.97
C ALA A 75 9.52 -1.72 11.07
N PHE A 76 8.85 -0.56 11.15
CA PHE A 76 7.76 -0.32 12.09
C PHE A 76 6.59 -1.29 11.84
N CYS A 77 6.16 -1.47 10.59
CA CYS A 77 5.12 -2.42 10.22
C CYS A 77 5.54 -3.89 10.49
N ALA A 78 6.82 -4.20 10.30
CA ALA A 78 7.37 -5.54 10.54
C ALA A 78 7.27 -5.97 12.00
N ILE A 79 7.44 -5.04 12.95
CA ILE A 79 7.39 -5.33 14.40
C ILE A 79 6.01 -5.07 15.03
N GLY A 80 5.04 -4.58 14.24
CA GLY A 80 3.69 -4.28 14.72
C GLY A 80 3.63 -3.01 15.56
N GLY A 81 4.47 -2.03 15.21
CA GLY A 81 4.54 -0.75 15.88
C GLY A 81 5.58 -0.67 17.00
N ALA A 82 5.76 0.54 17.53
CA ALA A 82 6.89 0.85 18.39
C ALA A 82 6.62 2.02 19.35
N SER A 83 5.34 2.34 19.59
CA SER A 83 4.80 3.56 20.19
C SER A 83 4.87 4.81 19.32
N MET A 84 3.90 5.71 19.51
CA MET A 84 3.84 7.02 18.85
C MET A 84 5.08 7.91 19.11
N LYS A 85 5.79 7.69 20.22
CA LYS A 85 7.06 8.39 20.50
C LYS A 85 8.14 8.07 19.47
N LYS A 86 8.19 6.83 18.97
CA LYS A 86 9.13 6.42 17.92
C LYS A 86 8.64 6.78 16.51
N MET A 87 7.33 6.96 16.31
CA MET A 87 6.77 7.51 15.07
C MET A 87 7.02 9.00 14.91
N ARG A 88 7.14 9.76 16.02
CA ARG A 88 7.27 11.21 15.96
C ARG A 88 8.46 11.71 15.10
N PRO A 89 9.69 11.15 15.24
CA PRO A 89 10.79 11.51 14.36
C PRO A 89 10.54 11.21 12.87
N ILE A 90 9.80 10.14 12.56
CA ILE A 90 9.41 9.78 11.19
C ILE A 90 8.47 10.86 10.64
N TYR A 91 7.45 11.26 11.41
CA TYR A 91 6.54 12.35 11.06
C TYR A 91 7.26 13.66 10.77
N ASP A 92 8.13 14.09 11.68
CA ASP A 92 8.80 15.39 11.57
C ASP A 92 9.69 15.44 10.31
N ARG A 93 10.32 14.31 9.93
CA ARG A 93 11.11 14.20 8.69
C ARG A 93 10.26 14.35 7.43
N VAL A 94 9.09 13.72 7.39
CA VAL A 94 8.22 13.79 6.20
C VAL A 94 7.53 15.15 6.10
N ASN A 95 7.02 15.68 7.23
CA ASN A 95 6.36 16.99 7.26
C ASN A 95 7.29 18.12 6.80
N ALA A 96 8.58 18.07 7.15
CA ALA A 96 9.56 19.05 6.69
C ALA A 96 9.74 19.09 5.16
N ARG A 97 9.28 18.05 4.44
CA ARG A 97 9.43 17.89 2.98
C ARG A 97 8.12 18.03 2.22
N ARG A 98 6.99 18.15 2.92
CA ARG A 98 5.67 18.37 2.30
C ARG A 98 5.60 19.76 1.67
N GLY A 99 4.98 19.84 0.49
CA GLY A 99 4.87 21.09 -0.26
C GLY A 99 6.20 21.65 -0.79
N GLY A 100 7.32 20.95 -0.56
CA GLY A 100 8.62 21.25 -1.14
C GLY A 100 8.81 20.61 -2.51
N ALA A 101 10.06 20.55 -2.98
CA ALA A 101 10.40 19.99 -4.30
C ALA A 101 10.07 18.49 -4.46
N ALA A 102 9.91 17.75 -3.35
CA ALA A 102 9.46 16.35 -3.38
C ALA A 102 7.94 16.20 -3.65
N GLY A 103 7.16 17.29 -3.55
CA GLY A 103 5.76 17.37 -3.94
C GLY A 103 4.89 16.21 -3.46
N GLU A 104 4.18 15.59 -4.41
CA GLU A 104 3.23 14.49 -4.16
C GLU A 104 3.90 13.18 -3.71
N ALA A 105 5.21 12.99 -3.96
CA ALA A 105 5.93 11.83 -3.43
C ALA A 105 6.10 11.93 -1.90
N ALA A 106 6.42 13.12 -1.38
CA ALA A 106 6.45 13.38 0.06
C ALA A 106 5.05 13.32 0.68
N GLU A 107 4.03 13.77 -0.05
CA GLU A 107 2.63 13.65 0.38
C GLU A 107 2.20 12.17 0.48
N ALA A 108 2.56 11.33 -0.49
CA ALA A 108 2.29 9.89 -0.45
C ALA A 108 2.96 9.22 0.76
N LEU A 109 4.22 9.59 1.05
CA LEU A 109 4.91 9.11 2.24
C LEU A 109 4.27 9.59 3.53
N TYR A 110 3.78 10.84 3.57
CA TYR A 110 3.08 11.37 4.74
C TYR A 110 1.85 10.53 5.08
N TRP A 111 1.03 10.23 4.07
CA TRP A 111 -0.15 9.38 4.24
C TRP A 111 0.20 7.94 4.59
N ALA A 112 1.32 7.40 4.12
CA ALA A 112 1.82 6.10 4.58
C ALA A 112 2.20 6.10 6.07
N VAL A 113 2.80 7.19 6.55
CA VAL A 113 3.10 7.37 7.98
C VAL A 113 1.81 7.48 8.80
N ASP A 114 0.82 8.24 8.34
CA ASP A 114 -0.52 8.32 8.96
C ASP A 114 -1.21 6.96 9.00
N ALA A 115 -1.14 6.17 7.92
CA ALA A 115 -1.68 4.83 7.89
C ALA A 115 -1.04 3.90 8.94
N ALA A 116 0.29 3.95 9.11
CA ALA A 116 0.99 3.16 10.12
C ALA A 116 0.69 3.62 11.55
N ALA A 117 0.57 4.93 11.77
CA ALA A 117 0.17 5.48 13.06
C ALA A 117 -1.28 5.09 13.42
N SER A 118 -2.18 5.10 12.43
CA SER A 118 -3.54 4.62 12.58
C SER A 118 -3.61 3.13 12.85
N ALA A 119 -2.75 2.31 12.22
CA ALA A 119 -2.63 0.89 12.53
C ALA A 119 -2.16 0.64 13.98
N GLU A 120 -1.18 1.41 14.47
CA GLU A 120 -0.75 1.36 15.87
C GLU A 120 -1.86 1.76 16.83
N ALA A 121 -2.53 2.88 16.55
CA ALA A 121 -3.63 3.37 17.38
C ALA A 121 -4.84 2.43 17.38
N ALA A 122 -5.01 1.63 16.32
CA ALA A 122 -6.10 0.66 16.21
C ALA A 122 -6.04 -0.45 17.26
N ASN A 123 -4.88 -0.68 17.88
CA ASN A 123 -4.74 -1.60 19.00
C ASN A 123 -5.52 -1.15 20.25
N ASP A 124 -5.68 0.16 20.42
CA ASP A 124 -6.32 0.76 21.61
C ASP A 124 -7.69 1.39 21.29
N PHE A 125 -7.93 1.80 20.03
CA PHE A 125 -9.13 2.55 19.61
C PHE A 125 -9.66 2.06 18.26
N PRO A 126 -10.96 2.13 17.96
CA PRO A 126 -11.52 1.66 16.70
C PRO A 126 -11.28 2.66 15.54
N VAL A 127 -10.03 2.77 15.08
CA VAL A 127 -9.60 3.71 14.02
C VAL A 127 -9.21 3.01 12.71
N ASP A 128 -9.66 1.77 12.49
CA ASP A 128 -9.34 0.97 11.29
C ASP A 128 -9.70 1.70 9.98
N GLN A 129 -10.85 2.39 9.96
CA GLN A 129 -11.31 3.16 8.81
C GLN A 129 -10.40 4.37 8.50
N THR A 130 -9.75 4.91 9.52
CA THR A 130 -8.74 5.96 9.35
C THR A 130 -7.54 5.41 8.61
N CYS A 131 -7.03 4.23 9.02
CA CYS A 131 -5.93 3.55 8.33
C CYS A 131 -6.26 3.32 6.84
N ILE A 132 -7.45 2.78 6.54
CA ILE A 132 -7.89 2.52 5.16
C ILE A 132 -7.91 3.81 4.33
N ARG A 133 -8.49 4.89 4.89
CA ARG A 133 -8.56 6.20 4.22
C ARG A 133 -7.16 6.77 3.97
N ASP A 134 -6.26 6.66 4.94
CA ASP A 134 -4.90 7.20 4.81
C ASP A 134 -4.11 6.41 3.76
N VAL A 135 -4.29 5.09 3.67
CA VAL A 135 -3.75 4.27 2.56
C VAL A 135 -4.29 4.72 1.20
N GLN A 136 -5.59 4.98 1.10
CA GLN A 136 -6.19 5.48 -0.14
C GLN A 136 -5.64 6.86 -0.52
N ASN A 137 -5.43 7.74 0.46
CA ASN A 137 -4.81 9.05 0.24
C ASN A 137 -3.35 8.92 -0.24
N ALA A 138 -2.60 7.96 0.30
CA ALA A 138 -1.23 7.67 -0.16
C ALA A 138 -1.22 7.25 -1.63
N PHE A 139 -2.15 6.39 -2.06
CA PHE A 139 -2.26 5.99 -3.47
C PHE A 139 -2.73 7.14 -4.37
N ALA A 140 -3.64 7.98 -3.88
CA ALA A 140 -4.08 9.16 -4.61
C ALA A 140 -2.93 10.14 -4.83
N ALA A 141 -2.12 10.40 -3.81
CA ALA A 141 -0.91 11.22 -3.92
C ALA A 141 0.13 10.59 -4.85
N ALA A 142 0.41 9.29 -4.71
CA ALA A 142 1.32 8.59 -5.61
C ALA A 142 0.86 8.64 -7.09
N SER A 143 -0.45 8.65 -7.34
CA SER A 143 -1.02 8.76 -8.70
C SER A 143 -0.93 10.17 -9.29
N ARG A 144 -0.65 11.18 -8.45
CA ARG A 144 -0.38 12.57 -8.86
C ARG A 144 1.11 12.88 -8.89
N ALA A 145 1.96 11.99 -8.37
CA ALA A 145 3.41 12.16 -8.41
C ALA A 145 3.92 12.01 -9.85
N ASP A 146 4.93 12.82 -10.18
CA ASP A 146 5.57 12.75 -11.48
C ASP A 146 6.17 11.35 -11.72
N GLY A 147 6.05 10.86 -12.95
CA GLY A 147 6.61 9.57 -13.37
C GLY A 147 5.74 8.34 -13.11
N LEU A 148 4.60 8.46 -12.41
CA LEU A 148 3.63 7.37 -12.21
C LEU A 148 2.24 7.75 -12.70
N SER A 149 1.75 7.05 -13.73
CA SER A 149 0.35 7.17 -14.15
C SER A 149 -0.60 6.46 -13.19
N PRO A 150 -1.87 6.89 -13.08
CA PRO A 150 -2.88 6.20 -12.26
C PRO A 150 -3.04 4.70 -12.60
N LEU A 151 -2.87 4.32 -13.88
CA LEU A 151 -2.94 2.92 -14.30
C LEU A 151 -1.74 2.10 -13.81
N GLN A 152 -0.54 2.69 -13.83
CA GLN A 152 0.66 2.06 -13.26
C GLN A 152 0.50 1.86 -11.75
N VAL A 153 0.02 2.88 -11.02
CA VAL A 153 -0.24 2.76 -9.58
C VAL A 153 -1.21 1.62 -9.30
N ARG A 154 -2.36 1.56 -9.98
CA ARG A 154 -3.33 0.46 -9.81
C ARG A 154 -2.71 -0.92 -10.07
N THR A 155 -1.91 -1.04 -11.12
CA THR A 155 -1.26 -2.32 -11.49
C THR A 155 -0.24 -2.74 -10.43
N LEU A 156 0.57 -1.80 -9.94
CA LEU A 156 1.59 -2.04 -8.92
C LEU A 156 0.96 -2.38 -7.57
N VAL A 157 -0.09 -1.66 -7.17
CA VAL A 157 -0.84 -1.94 -5.94
C VAL A 157 -1.49 -3.33 -6.02
N ALA A 158 -2.07 -3.70 -7.17
CA ALA A 158 -2.65 -5.03 -7.35
C ALA A 158 -1.62 -6.16 -7.12
N GLY A 159 -0.44 -6.02 -7.72
CA GLY A 159 0.64 -7.01 -7.57
C GLY A 159 1.16 -7.11 -6.13
N ASP A 160 1.40 -5.97 -5.49
CA ASP A 160 1.83 -5.93 -4.09
C ASP A 160 0.75 -6.45 -3.13
N PHE A 161 -0.53 -6.15 -3.40
CA PHE A 161 -1.66 -6.63 -2.63
C PHE A 161 -1.77 -8.15 -2.67
N ASP A 162 -1.69 -8.76 -3.86
CA ASP A 162 -1.77 -10.21 -4.02
C ASP A 162 -0.60 -10.90 -3.32
N GLN A 163 0.61 -10.33 -3.42
CA GLN A 163 1.80 -10.84 -2.74
C GLN A 163 1.67 -10.75 -1.21
N LEU A 164 1.24 -9.60 -0.68
CA LEU A 164 1.02 -9.41 0.75
C LEU A 164 -0.07 -10.33 1.29
N ARG A 165 -1.20 -10.40 0.59
CA ARG A 165 -2.31 -11.25 0.98
C ARG A 165 -1.90 -12.71 1.05
N PHE A 166 -1.13 -13.18 0.06
CA PHE A 166 -0.57 -14.52 0.07
C PHE A 166 0.38 -14.72 1.25
N ALA A 167 1.36 -13.84 1.42
CA ALA A 167 2.38 -13.95 2.47
C ALA A 167 1.77 -13.91 3.89
N CYS A 168 0.83 -13.00 4.15
CA CYS A 168 0.12 -12.89 5.42
C CYS A 168 -0.71 -14.14 5.71
N ARG A 169 -1.41 -14.69 4.71
CA ARG A 169 -2.21 -15.91 4.88
C ARG A 169 -1.34 -17.12 5.21
N GLU A 170 -0.22 -17.30 4.51
CA GLU A 170 0.69 -18.42 4.77
C GLU A 170 1.40 -18.30 6.12
N ALA A 171 1.65 -17.09 6.60
CA ALA A 171 2.22 -16.83 7.92
C ALA A 171 1.17 -16.78 9.06
N GLY A 172 -0.13 -16.86 8.74
CA GLY A 172 -1.21 -16.79 9.72
C GLY A 172 -1.37 -15.44 10.41
N ILE A 173 -1.00 -14.34 9.74
CA ILE A 173 -1.07 -12.97 10.29
C ILE A 173 -2.53 -12.54 10.43
N GLY A 174 -2.96 -12.24 11.65
CA GLY A 174 -4.27 -11.70 11.98
C GLY A 174 -4.39 -10.21 11.65
N PHE A 175 -5.59 -9.66 11.84
CA PHE A 175 -5.92 -8.31 11.37
C PHE A 175 -5.09 -7.19 12.02
N TYR A 176 -4.78 -7.33 13.31
CA TYR A 176 -3.99 -6.37 14.11
C TYR A 176 -2.51 -6.79 14.26
N ASP A 177 -2.13 -7.95 13.71
CA ASP A 177 -0.80 -8.51 13.94
C ASP A 177 0.28 -7.80 13.14
N ALA A 178 1.48 -7.75 13.74
CA ALA A 178 2.71 -7.40 13.05
C ALA A 178 2.95 -8.28 11.82
N LEU A 179 3.61 -7.75 10.79
CA LEU A 179 3.94 -8.56 9.60
C LEU A 179 4.98 -9.66 9.89
N GLY A 180 5.94 -9.35 10.76
CA GLY A 180 7.06 -10.25 11.07
C GLY A 180 8.01 -10.50 9.89
N SER A 181 9.16 -11.10 10.19
CA SER A 181 10.20 -11.38 9.19
C SER A 181 9.76 -12.35 8.09
N GLN A 182 8.81 -13.24 8.39
CA GLN A 182 8.31 -14.23 7.42
C GLN A 182 7.51 -13.61 6.27
N VAL A 183 6.73 -12.55 6.55
CA VAL A 183 6.05 -11.81 5.48
C VAL A 183 7.06 -10.94 4.76
N MET A 184 7.87 -10.17 5.50
CA MET A 184 8.84 -9.24 4.91
C MET A 184 9.83 -9.93 3.97
N GLY A 185 10.35 -11.10 4.34
CA GLY A 185 11.30 -11.88 3.52
C GLY A 185 10.70 -12.48 2.24
N ARG A 186 9.37 -12.45 2.09
CA ARG A 186 8.66 -12.90 0.88
C ARG A 186 8.31 -11.76 -0.06
N MET A 187 8.54 -10.51 0.35
CA MET A 187 8.18 -9.34 -0.44
C MET A 187 9.24 -9.05 -1.49
N ALA A 188 8.81 -8.77 -2.73
CA ALA A 188 9.72 -8.34 -3.77
C ALA A 188 10.26 -6.95 -3.43
N PRO A 189 11.53 -6.64 -3.72
CA PRO A 189 12.05 -5.30 -3.54
C PRO A 189 11.28 -4.32 -4.42
N VAL A 190 11.11 -3.10 -3.92
CA VAL A 190 10.60 -1.99 -4.72
C VAL A 190 11.78 -1.42 -5.51
N TRP A 191 11.69 -1.44 -6.83
CA TRP A 191 12.79 -1.05 -7.72
C TRP A 191 13.22 0.42 -7.56
N PRO A 192 14.53 0.73 -7.71
CA PRO A 192 15.63 -0.23 -7.86
C PRO A 192 15.98 -0.90 -6.53
N PRO A 193 16.29 -2.21 -6.53
CA PRO A 193 16.99 -2.79 -5.39
C PRO A 193 18.30 -2.01 -5.25
N ASP A 194 18.54 -1.41 -4.09
CA ASP A 194 19.84 -0.80 -3.80
C ASP A 194 20.94 -1.84 -4.08
N ASP A 195 21.98 -1.49 -4.83
CA ASP A 195 23.20 -2.30 -5.03
C ASP A 195 24.05 -2.39 -3.74
N ARG A 196 23.42 -2.51 -2.56
CA ARG A 196 24.11 -2.65 -1.27
C ARG A 196 24.71 -4.03 -1.10
#